data_AF-A0A3N2PTF3-F1
#
_entry.id   AF-A0A3N2PTF3-F1
#
_cell.length_a   1.000
_cell.length_b   1.000
_cell.length_c   1.000
_cell.angle_alpha   90.00
_cell.angle_beta   90.00
_cell.angle_gamma   90.00
#
_symmetry.space_group_name_H-M   'P 1'
#
loop_
_entity.id
_entity.type
_entity.pdbx_description
1 polymer ?
#
loop_
_entity_poly.entity_id
_entity_poly.type
_entity_poly.pdbx_seq_one_letter_code
_entity_poly.pdbx_strand_id
1 'polypeptide(L)'
;MFRTGLTCLVALTDLFGEYSLGRRQTIPAPDPNVDEVFDGDDGLYALDDLGLSDLPQAQWTSTRWAEGELPEACYLYTLERDLLGGSCRPSEMQVYSVTYEDCEDPWIICRCGDATGDARTMIRHLGQLPVQSREYVRYVMMTADRDNTAALSIYWEGDLIVFGQSSSVSLFVHEVAHNVDWWEFGRNGLAYSDLSEWHDAVDNETCVAAEYAKTTYGEAYAETAVMVAYDVNVEPISEIVDYSCMEGTFNIVKEQMGEMLRYDEGKTCGSRIRHDERVCVRGRDMVAACPDSGNGNGVGEDHDSSSGSESVSGSAPGQGTVTESVMVTATSTSTATETETATGSGAVESIPVGDSSARPGVSLGKIPFFVFRSVARVTNFLGGRRA
;
A
#
# COMPACT_ATOMS: atom_id res chain seq x y z
N MET A 1 -38.24 -25.56 -19.88
CA MET A 1 -37.83 -26.13 -18.58
C MET A 1 -36.33 -25.92 -18.45
N PHE A 2 -35.92 -24.82 -17.82
CA PHE A 2 -34.52 -24.50 -17.54
C PHE A 2 -34.30 -24.65 -16.03
N ARG A 3 -33.32 -25.46 -15.63
CA ARG A 3 -32.73 -25.46 -14.28
C ARG A 3 -31.30 -25.95 -14.37
N THR A 4 -30.35 -25.02 -14.37
CA THR A 4 -28.99 -25.19 -13.84
C THR A 4 -28.45 -23.78 -13.58
N GLY A 5 -28.17 -23.48 -12.32
CA GLY A 5 -27.69 -22.17 -11.89
C GLY A 5 -27.85 -21.98 -10.40
N LEU A 6 -27.07 -22.73 -9.61
CA LEU A 6 -26.80 -22.42 -8.20
C LEU A 6 -25.62 -23.32 -7.74
N THR A 7 -24.38 -22.88 -7.97
CA THR A 7 -23.20 -23.57 -7.42
C THR A 7 -22.00 -22.67 -7.13
N CYS A 8 -22.05 -21.35 -7.37
CA CYS A 8 -20.92 -20.44 -7.09
C CYS A 8 -20.95 -19.75 -5.72
N LEU A 9 -22.02 -19.85 -4.92
CA LEU A 9 -22.17 -19.03 -3.71
C LEU A 9 -21.60 -19.66 -2.41
N VAL A 10 -20.93 -20.81 -2.47
CA VAL A 10 -20.47 -21.54 -1.27
C VAL A 10 -18.94 -21.50 -1.09
N ALA A 11 -18.18 -20.92 -2.02
CA ALA A 11 -16.71 -20.89 -1.93
C ALA A 11 -16.12 -19.62 -1.28
N LEU A 12 -16.92 -18.57 -1.04
CA LEU A 12 -16.40 -17.30 -0.51
C LEU A 12 -16.28 -17.26 1.02
N THR A 13 -16.95 -18.16 1.75
CA THR A 13 -16.83 -18.22 3.22
C THR A 13 -15.55 -18.90 3.70
N ASP A 14 -14.86 -19.68 2.86
CA ASP A 14 -13.67 -20.43 3.28
C ASP A 14 -12.35 -19.66 3.13
N LEU A 15 -12.32 -18.56 2.36
CA LEU A 15 -11.13 -17.70 2.24
C LEU A 15 -10.92 -16.76 3.44
N PHE A 16 -12.01 -16.42 4.15
CA PHE A 16 -11.96 -15.58 5.37
C PHE A 16 -12.43 -16.32 6.64
N GLY A 17 -12.97 -17.53 6.49
CA GLY A 17 -13.64 -18.28 7.57
C GLY A 17 -12.72 -18.86 8.63
N GLU A 18 -11.46 -19.17 8.34
CA GLU A 18 -10.53 -19.71 9.35
C GLU A 18 -9.85 -18.63 10.21
N TYR A 19 -9.91 -17.35 9.81
CA TYR A 19 -9.41 -16.23 10.61
C TYR A 19 -10.52 -15.53 11.43
N SER A 20 -11.79 -15.77 11.14
CA SER A 20 -12.89 -15.15 11.87
C SER A 20 -13.40 -16.03 13.03
N LEU A 21 -13.26 -15.50 14.25
CA LEU A 21 -14.10 -15.76 15.44
C LEU A 21 -13.76 -16.92 16.42
N GLY A 22 -12.61 -17.59 16.33
CA GLY A 22 -12.26 -18.69 17.25
C GLY A 22 -11.28 -18.36 18.40
N ARG A 23 -10.35 -17.43 18.19
CA ARG A 23 -9.37 -16.94 19.17
C ARG A 23 -8.90 -15.59 18.65
N ARG A 24 -9.10 -14.50 19.39
CA ARG A 24 -8.27 -13.30 19.17
C ARG A 24 -6.84 -13.74 19.46
N GLN A 25 -6.11 -14.13 18.42
CA GLN A 25 -4.66 -14.16 18.54
C GLN A 25 -4.26 -12.72 18.81
N THR A 26 -3.57 -12.49 19.92
CA THR A 26 -2.89 -11.23 20.13
C THR A 26 -1.89 -11.10 18.99
N ILE A 27 -2.13 -10.16 18.08
CA ILE A 27 -1.17 -9.82 17.04
C ILE A 27 0.10 -9.36 17.78
N PRO A 28 1.27 -9.96 17.52
CA PRO A 28 2.51 -9.51 18.12
C PRO A 28 2.74 -8.03 17.83
N ALA A 29 3.20 -7.29 18.83
CA ALA A 29 3.47 -5.87 18.75
C ALA A 29 4.73 -5.53 19.53
N PRO A 30 5.41 -4.41 19.20
CA PRO A 30 6.48 -3.85 20.01
C PRO A 30 6.05 -3.55 21.45
N ASP A 31 7.00 -3.34 22.36
CA ASP A 31 6.67 -2.87 23.72
C ASP A 31 5.98 -1.49 23.62
N PRO A 32 4.73 -1.35 24.11
CA PRO A 32 3.98 -0.10 24.01
C PRO A 32 4.61 1.06 24.83
N ASN A 33 5.63 0.80 25.64
CA ASN A 33 6.31 1.81 26.47
C ASN A 33 7.65 2.28 25.88
N VAL A 34 8.04 1.85 24.68
CA VAL A 34 9.23 2.40 24.01
C VAL A 34 9.00 3.86 23.59
N ASP A 35 10.09 4.62 23.54
CA ASP A 35 10.04 6.03 23.12
C ASP A 35 9.72 6.15 21.61
N GLU A 36 9.46 7.37 21.14
CA GLU A 36 9.16 7.68 19.75
C GLU A 36 10.20 8.67 19.19
N VAL A 37 10.54 8.54 17.91
CA VAL A 37 11.38 9.52 17.21
C VAL A 37 10.57 10.77 16.87
N PHE A 38 9.36 10.59 16.33
CA PHE A 38 8.41 11.66 16.04
C PHE A 38 7.28 11.62 17.07
N ASP A 39 7.46 12.37 18.16
CA ASP A 39 6.46 12.49 19.22
C ASP A 39 5.35 13.49 18.87
N GLY A 40 4.12 13.21 19.32
CA GLY A 40 2.99 14.15 19.23
C GLY A 40 1.89 13.77 18.23
N ASP A 41 0.89 14.65 18.14
CA ASP A 41 -0.37 14.39 17.41
C ASP A 41 -0.17 14.25 15.88
N ASP A 42 0.90 14.84 15.34
CA ASP A 42 1.18 14.83 13.90
C ASP A 42 2.02 13.62 13.46
N GLY A 43 2.71 12.93 14.37
CA GLY A 43 3.56 11.76 14.06
C GLY A 43 4.43 11.95 12.80
N LEU A 44 4.39 10.98 11.88
CA LEU A 44 5.10 11.08 10.59
C LEU A 44 4.45 11.99 9.55
N TYR A 45 3.25 12.53 9.79
CA TYR A 45 2.68 13.55 8.90
C TYR A 45 3.50 14.85 8.92
N ALA A 46 4.29 15.09 9.97
CA ALA A 46 5.26 16.19 10.00
C ALA A 46 6.24 16.13 8.81
N LEU A 47 6.54 14.93 8.28
CA LEU A 47 7.43 14.77 7.13
C LEU A 47 6.81 15.26 5.81
N ASP A 48 5.47 15.26 5.70
CA ASP A 48 4.79 15.85 4.55
C ASP A 48 5.04 17.35 4.46
N ASP A 49 4.90 18.04 5.60
CA ASP A 49 5.14 19.50 5.71
C ASP A 49 6.62 19.87 5.51
N LEU A 50 7.53 18.92 5.79
CA LEU A 50 8.97 19.08 5.60
C LEU A 50 9.45 18.72 4.17
N GLY A 51 8.52 18.40 3.25
CA GLY A 51 8.82 18.26 1.83
C GLY A 51 8.46 16.91 1.21
N LEU A 52 8.03 15.91 2.00
CA LEU A 52 7.59 14.63 1.43
C LEU A 52 6.33 14.79 0.55
N SER A 53 5.48 15.77 0.85
CA SER A 53 4.32 16.08 -0.01
C SER A 53 4.69 16.80 -1.32
N ASP A 54 5.93 17.28 -1.45
CA ASP A 54 6.47 17.96 -2.63
C ASP A 54 7.21 17.02 -3.60
N LEU A 55 7.21 15.70 -3.32
CA LEU A 55 7.81 14.73 -4.23
C LEU A 55 7.25 14.90 -5.64
N PRO A 56 8.11 14.82 -6.68
CA PRO A 56 7.64 14.91 -8.05
C PRO A 56 6.60 13.82 -8.33
N GLN A 57 5.55 14.19 -9.05
CA GLN A 57 4.53 13.24 -9.50
C GLN A 57 4.78 12.84 -10.95
N ALA A 58 4.65 11.55 -11.26
CA ALA A 58 4.59 11.09 -12.64
C ALA A 58 3.38 11.74 -13.33
N GLN A 59 3.55 12.19 -14.57
CA GLN A 59 2.41 12.68 -15.36
C GLN A 59 1.48 11.51 -15.69
N TRP A 60 0.18 11.78 -15.86
CA TRP A 60 -0.80 10.73 -16.13
C TRP A 60 -1.88 11.15 -17.10
N THR A 61 -2.52 10.14 -17.67
CA THR A 61 -3.84 10.24 -18.29
C THR A 61 -4.81 9.35 -17.52
N SER A 62 -6.09 9.71 -17.52
CA SER A 62 -7.12 8.88 -16.90
C SER A 62 -8.37 8.78 -17.76
N THR A 63 -8.96 7.59 -17.76
CA THR A 63 -10.23 7.29 -18.44
C THR A 63 -11.18 6.65 -17.45
N ARG A 64 -12.36 7.27 -17.29
CA ARG A 64 -13.42 6.70 -16.45
C ARG A 64 -14.11 5.55 -17.19
N TRP A 65 -14.34 4.44 -16.49
CA TRP A 65 -15.08 3.28 -17.00
C TRP A 65 -16.57 3.59 -17.12
N ALA A 66 -17.29 2.75 -17.89
CA ALA A 66 -18.73 2.84 -17.98
C ALA A 66 -19.39 2.56 -16.61
N GLU A 67 -20.54 3.19 -16.36
CA GLU A 67 -21.28 2.97 -15.12
C GLU A 67 -21.63 1.48 -14.92
N GLY A 68 -21.35 0.96 -13.73
CA GLY A 68 -21.58 -0.44 -13.37
C GLY A 68 -20.49 -1.40 -13.81
N GLU A 69 -19.43 -0.96 -14.51
CA GLU A 69 -18.23 -1.78 -14.74
C GLU A 69 -17.24 -1.60 -13.58
N LEU A 70 -16.89 -2.71 -12.91
CA LEU A 70 -15.98 -2.72 -11.76
C LEU A 70 -14.93 -3.82 -11.92
N PRO A 71 -13.71 -3.66 -11.38
CA PRO A 71 -12.86 -4.81 -11.09
C PRO A 71 -13.51 -5.66 -9.98
N GLU A 72 -13.26 -6.96 -9.98
CA GLU A 72 -13.86 -7.90 -9.03
C GLU A 72 -13.55 -7.50 -7.58
N ALA A 73 -12.32 -7.12 -7.26
CA ALA A 73 -11.89 -6.71 -5.93
C ALA A 73 -12.69 -5.51 -5.42
N CYS A 74 -12.84 -4.45 -6.23
CA CYS A 74 -13.63 -3.29 -5.81
C CYS A 74 -15.10 -3.64 -5.60
N TYR A 75 -15.66 -4.55 -6.39
CA TYR A 75 -16.99 -5.09 -6.15
C TYR A 75 -17.05 -5.86 -4.82
N LEU A 76 -16.13 -6.80 -4.59
CA LEU A 76 -16.09 -7.60 -3.37
C LEU A 76 -15.93 -6.73 -2.12
N TYR A 77 -15.07 -5.71 -2.16
CA TYR A 77 -14.93 -4.77 -1.06
C TYR A 77 -16.24 -4.05 -0.76
N THR A 78 -17.06 -3.70 -1.75
CA THR A 78 -18.40 -3.12 -1.47
C THR A 78 -19.34 -4.05 -0.71
N LEU A 79 -19.13 -5.37 -0.77
CA LEU A 79 -19.90 -6.35 -0.02
C LEU A 79 -19.42 -6.46 1.44
N GLU A 80 -18.15 -6.13 1.70
CA GLU A 80 -17.52 -6.16 3.02
C GLU A 80 -17.87 -4.91 3.81
N ARG A 81 -19.11 -4.86 4.31
CA ARG A 81 -19.67 -3.69 5.00
C ARG A 81 -18.85 -3.28 6.23
N ASP A 82 -18.27 -4.25 6.94
CA ASP A 82 -17.45 -3.97 8.12
C ASP A 82 -16.07 -3.42 7.73
N LEU A 83 -15.52 -3.82 6.58
CA LEU A 83 -14.24 -3.32 6.08
C LEU A 83 -14.32 -1.88 5.58
N LEU A 84 -15.44 -1.50 4.95
CA LEU A 84 -15.59 -0.19 4.31
C LEU A 84 -16.47 0.82 5.08
N GLY A 85 -17.00 0.47 6.24
CA GLY A 85 -17.93 1.35 6.98
C GLY A 85 -19.36 1.35 6.40
N GLY A 86 -19.64 0.44 5.46
CA GLY A 86 -20.99 -0.06 5.18
C GLY A 86 -21.89 0.81 4.32
N SER A 87 -21.37 1.84 3.64
CA SER A 87 -22.15 2.82 2.87
C SER A 87 -21.95 2.79 1.35
N CYS A 88 -20.83 2.25 0.86
CA CYS A 88 -20.53 2.23 -0.58
C CYS A 88 -21.31 1.15 -1.32
N ARG A 89 -22.23 1.55 -2.20
CA ARG A 89 -22.92 0.61 -3.09
C ARG A 89 -22.10 0.36 -4.35
N PRO A 90 -22.06 -0.88 -4.86
CA PRO A 90 -21.35 -1.14 -6.11
C PRO A 90 -21.91 -0.33 -7.30
N SER A 91 -23.20 -0.01 -7.31
CA SER A 91 -23.81 0.87 -8.33
C SER A 91 -23.42 2.35 -8.22
N GLU A 92 -22.83 2.78 -7.11
CA GLU A 92 -22.38 4.15 -6.86
C GLU A 92 -20.86 4.30 -7.04
N MET A 93 -20.15 3.19 -7.30
CA MET A 93 -18.71 3.17 -7.52
C MET A 93 -18.35 3.77 -8.87
N GLN A 94 -17.29 4.58 -8.88
CA GLN A 94 -16.68 5.17 -10.05
C GLN A 94 -15.30 4.56 -10.24
N VAL A 95 -15.01 4.04 -11.43
CA VAL A 95 -13.73 3.39 -11.72
C VAL A 95 -12.97 4.16 -12.79
N TYR A 96 -11.66 4.30 -12.59
CA TYR A 96 -10.75 5.01 -13.47
C TYR A 96 -9.58 4.10 -13.83
N SER A 97 -9.28 3.96 -15.12
CA SER A 97 -7.96 3.51 -15.59
C SER A 97 -7.04 4.72 -15.65
N VAL A 98 -5.87 4.61 -15.01
CA VAL A 98 -4.91 5.70 -14.86
C VAL A 98 -3.56 5.21 -15.37
N THR A 99 -3.08 5.79 -16.46
CA THR A 99 -1.77 5.46 -17.04
C THR A 99 -0.81 6.58 -16.72
N TYR A 100 0.25 6.28 -15.98
CA TYR A 100 1.36 7.21 -15.74
C TYR A 100 2.38 7.11 -16.87
N GLU A 101 3.09 8.18 -17.19
CA GLU A 101 4.03 8.21 -18.32
C GLU A 101 5.26 7.30 -18.15
N ASP A 102 5.56 6.91 -16.91
CA ASP A 102 6.65 6.00 -16.53
C ASP A 102 6.23 4.51 -16.51
N CYS A 103 4.99 4.19 -16.87
CA CYS A 103 4.52 2.81 -16.90
C CYS A 103 3.36 2.59 -17.88
N GLU A 104 3.51 1.63 -18.79
CA GLU A 104 2.54 1.36 -19.85
C GLU A 104 1.20 0.80 -19.31
N ASP A 105 1.25 0.02 -18.22
CA ASP A 105 0.08 -0.63 -17.65
C ASP A 105 -0.73 0.32 -16.74
N PRO A 106 -2.04 0.52 -16.99
CA PRO A 106 -2.85 1.40 -16.16
C PRO A 106 -3.06 0.85 -14.75
N TRP A 107 -3.06 1.73 -13.75
CA TRP A 107 -3.61 1.47 -12.42
C TRP A 107 -5.13 1.64 -12.47
N ILE A 108 -5.83 0.83 -11.68
CA ILE A 108 -7.27 0.98 -11.52
C ILE A 108 -7.55 1.64 -10.18
N ILE A 109 -8.28 2.74 -10.22
CA ILE A 109 -8.70 3.49 -9.04
C ILE A 109 -10.22 3.44 -8.94
N CYS A 110 -10.70 2.97 -7.80
CA CYS A 110 -12.11 2.85 -7.46
C CYS A 110 -12.48 3.93 -6.45
N ARG A 111 -13.52 4.70 -6.72
CA ARG A 111 -14.02 5.73 -5.82
C ARG A 111 -15.49 5.48 -5.52
N CYS A 112 -15.81 5.27 -4.26
CA CYS A 112 -17.18 5.23 -3.81
C CYS A 112 -17.88 6.58 -4.00
N GLY A 113 -19.18 6.54 -4.28
CA GLY A 113 -19.97 7.76 -4.55
C GLY A 113 -20.03 8.71 -3.36
N ASP A 114 -19.97 8.15 -2.15
CA ASP A 114 -20.02 8.84 -0.86
C ASP A 114 -18.64 9.20 -0.28
N ALA A 115 -17.55 8.83 -0.96
CA ALA A 115 -16.22 9.26 -0.57
C ALA A 115 -16.12 10.79 -0.65
N THR A 116 -15.56 11.42 0.37
CA THR A 116 -15.38 12.88 0.46
C THR A 116 -14.19 13.37 -0.37
N GLY A 117 -13.13 12.56 -0.47
CA GLY A 117 -11.98 12.83 -1.33
C GLY A 117 -12.34 12.88 -2.82
N ASP A 118 -11.41 13.39 -3.63
CA ASP A 118 -11.54 13.39 -5.09
C ASP A 118 -10.55 12.40 -5.72
N ALA A 119 -10.98 11.75 -6.81
CA ALA A 119 -10.14 10.75 -7.48
C ALA A 119 -8.84 11.35 -8.04
N ARG A 120 -8.81 12.65 -8.36
CA ARG A 120 -7.62 13.30 -8.92
C ARG A 120 -6.53 13.46 -7.85
N THR A 121 -6.89 13.75 -6.61
CA THR A 121 -5.97 13.78 -5.46
C THR A 121 -5.38 12.40 -5.21
N MET A 122 -6.20 11.34 -5.27
CA MET A 122 -5.71 9.96 -5.18
C MET A 122 -4.74 9.59 -6.30
N ILE A 123 -5.08 9.93 -7.54
CA ILE A 123 -4.18 9.75 -8.70
C ILE A 123 -2.88 10.50 -8.49
N ARG A 124 -2.96 11.73 -8.00
CA ARG A 124 -1.78 12.56 -7.74
C ARG A 124 -0.84 11.89 -6.73
N HIS A 125 -1.36 11.52 -5.57
CA HIS A 125 -0.55 10.91 -4.50
C HIS A 125 0.02 9.55 -4.90
N LEU A 126 -0.77 8.72 -5.57
CA LEU A 126 -0.26 7.48 -6.15
C LEU A 126 0.86 7.79 -7.16
N GLY A 127 0.71 8.82 -7.99
CA GLY A 127 1.74 9.30 -8.92
C GLY A 127 3.01 9.84 -8.27
N GLN A 128 2.97 10.26 -7.00
CA GLN A 128 4.13 10.72 -6.22
C GLN A 128 4.92 9.56 -5.62
N LEU A 129 4.34 8.36 -5.53
CA LEU A 129 5.11 7.17 -5.19
C LEU A 129 6.10 6.85 -6.32
N PRO A 130 7.39 6.61 -6.01
CA PRO A 130 8.35 6.12 -6.98
C PRO A 130 7.85 4.84 -7.66
N VAL A 131 8.12 4.69 -8.95
CA VAL A 131 7.54 3.62 -9.76
C VAL A 131 7.87 2.22 -9.24
N GLN A 132 9.05 2.04 -8.62
CA GLN A 132 9.52 0.76 -8.10
C GLN A 132 8.79 0.31 -6.84
N SER A 133 8.31 1.21 -5.99
CA SER A 133 7.39 0.83 -4.90
C SER A 133 5.95 0.78 -5.42
N ARG A 134 5.57 1.70 -6.30
CA ARG A 134 4.21 1.81 -6.86
C ARG A 134 3.74 0.58 -7.65
N GLU A 135 4.65 -0.20 -8.24
CA GLU A 135 4.30 -1.43 -8.96
C GLU A 135 3.69 -2.53 -8.07
N TYR A 136 3.90 -2.43 -6.76
CA TYR A 136 3.29 -3.28 -5.73
C TYR A 136 1.89 -2.82 -5.33
N VAL A 137 1.37 -1.76 -5.97
CA VAL A 137 -0.03 -1.36 -5.86
C VAL A 137 -0.82 -1.89 -7.05
N ARG A 138 -1.78 -2.78 -6.77
CA ARG A 138 -2.74 -3.30 -7.74
C ARG A 138 -3.91 -2.34 -7.91
N TYR A 139 -4.69 -2.13 -6.85
CA TYR A 139 -5.82 -1.21 -6.83
C TYR A 139 -5.70 -0.14 -5.75
N VAL A 140 -6.33 1.01 -6.01
CA VAL A 140 -6.56 2.03 -4.97
C VAL A 140 -8.05 2.28 -4.89
N MET A 141 -8.63 2.03 -3.73
CA MET A 141 -10.04 2.22 -3.44
C MET A 141 -10.22 3.37 -2.47
N MET A 142 -11.16 4.28 -2.74
CA MET A 142 -11.47 5.40 -1.87
C MET A 142 -12.91 5.32 -1.39
N THR A 143 -13.11 5.40 -0.07
CA THR A 143 -14.43 5.28 0.57
C THR A 143 -14.79 6.50 1.40
N ALA A 144 -15.99 6.48 2.00
CA ALA A 144 -16.39 7.48 2.98
C ALA A 144 -15.39 7.61 4.14
N ASP A 145 -15.42 8.77 4.80
CA ASP A 145 -14.65 9.03 6.01
C ASP A 145 -14.96 7.96 7.07
N ARG A 146 -13.93 7.57 7.82
CA ARG A 146 -14.10 6.95 9.13
C ARG A 146 -13.88 8.03 10.19
N ASP A 147 -13.99 7.67 11.47
CA ASP A 147 -13.84 8.63 12.58
C ASP A 147 -12.47 9.36 12.60
N ASN A 148 -11.55 9.08 11.66
CA ASN A 148 -10.34 9.83 11.29
C ASN A 148 -9.94 9.57 9.81
N THR A 149 -9.04 10.39 9.25
CA THR A 149 -8.32 10.08 8.00
C THR A 149 -7.46 8.86 8.22
N ALA A 150 -7.66 7.81 7.43
CA ALA A 150 -6.95 6.55 7.54
C ALA A 150 -6.79 5.91 6.17
N ALA A 151 -5.89 4.95 6.06
CA ALA A 151 -5.90 3.99 4.98
C ALA A 151 -5.71 2.58 5.54
N LEU A 152 -5.76 1.60 4.64
CA LEU A 152 -5.56 0.20 4.92
C LEU A 152 -4.97 -0.45 3.68
N SER A 153 -3.89 -1.18 3.88
CA SER A 153 -3.33 -2.10 2.91
C SER A 153 -3.95 -3.50 3.06
N ILE A 154 -4.47 -4.04 1.96
CA ILE A 154 -4.70 -5.47 1.79
C ILE A 154 -3.44 -6.05 1.15
N TYR A 155 -2.36 -6.07 1.92
CA TYR A 155 -1.00 -6.26 1.43
C TYR A 155 -0.78 -7.53 0.61
N TRP A 156 -1.45 -8.64 0.97
CA TRP A 156 -1.35 -9.89 0.24
C TRP A 156 -2.01 -9.87 -1.14
N GLU A 157 -2.87 -8.90 -1.41
CA GLU A 157 -3.47 -8.61 -2.72
C GLU A 157 -2.77 -7.44 -3.44
N GLY A 158 -2.09 -6.57 -2.68
CA GLY A 158 -1.50 -5.33 -3.17
C GLY A 158 -2.50 -4.17 -3.31
N ASP A 159 -3.66 -4.25 -2.66
CA ASP A 159 -4.71 -3.24 -2.76
C ASP A 159 -4.64 -2.22 -1.62
N LEU A 160 -4.85 -0.95 -1.93
CA LEU A 160 -4.92 0.12 -0.94
C LEU A 160 -6.35 0.62 -0.80
N ILE A 161 -6.83 0.78 0.42
CA ILE A 161 -8.13 1.37 0.75
C ILE A 161 -7.89 2.66 1.52
N VAL A 162 -8.37 3.77 1.00
CA VAL A 162 -8.24 5.09 1.62
C VAL A 162 -9.59 5.58 2.08
N PHE A 163 -9.68 5.91 3.37
CA PHE A 163 -10.89 6.38 4.01
C PHE A 163 -10.95 7.90 3.97
N GLY A 164 -11.96 8.43 3.29
CA GLY A 164 -12.25 9.85 3.31
C GLY A 164 -11.39 10.70 2.40
N GLN A 165 -11.15 11.93 2.83
CA GLN A 165 -10.18 12.81 2.20
C GLN A 165 -8.81 12.59 2.83
N SER A 166 -8.05 11.61 2.33
CA SER A 166 -6.62 11.58 2.61
C SER A 166 -5.86 12.49 1.67
N SER A 167 -4.94 13.26 2.24
CA SER A 167 -4.18 14.32 1.56
C SER A 167 -2.67 14.16 1.68
N SER A 168 -2.18 13.05 2.24
CA SER A 168 -0.78 12.93 2.63
C SER A 168 -0.04 11.91 1.75
N VAL A 169 1.21 12.24 1.37
CA VAL A 169 2.07 11.30 0.63
C VAL A 169 2.64 10.26 1.60
N SER A 170 2.92 10.65 2.84
CA SER A 170 3.33 9.72 3.91
C SER A 170 2.39 8.53 4.05
N LEU A 171 1.07 8.74 3.96
CA LEU A 171 0.09 7.66 4.06
C LEU A 171 0.23 6.68 2.90
N PHE A 172 0.41 7.17 1.67
CA PHE A 172 0.61 6.28 0.52
C PHE A 172 1.93 5.51 0.61
N VAL A 173 2.98 6.14 1.15
CA VAL A 173 4.26 5.49 1.41
C VAL A 173 4.11 4.39 2.47
N HIS A 174 3.40 4.70 3.56
CA HIS A 174 3.07 3.74 4.62
C HIS A 174 2.33 2.53 4.02
N GLU A 175 1.26 2.75 3.28
CA GLU A 175 0.44 1.65 2.77
C GLU A 175 1.14 0.82 1.68
N VAL A 176 1.95 1.45 0.82
CA VAL A 176 2.75 0.68 -0.16
C VAL A 176 3.88 -0.09 0.52
N ALA A 177 4.36 0.35 1.68
CA ALA A 177 5.36 -0.37 2.45
C ALA A 177 4.83 -1.73 2.93
N HIS A 178 3.59 -1.80 3.39
CA HIS A 178 2.94 -3.08 3.71
C HIS A 178 2.88 -4.01 2.49
N ASN A 179 2.60 -3.49 1.29
CA ASN A 179 2.59 -4.31 0.07
C ASN A 179 4.00 -4.85 -0.26
N VAL A 180 5.01 -3.98 -0.21
CA VAL A 180 6.41 -4.34 -0.52
C VAL A 180 6.96 -5.33 0.51
N ASP A 181 6.65 -5.12 1.79
CA ASP A 181 6.97 -6.03 2.90
C ASP A 181 6.47 -7.45 2.63
N TRP A 182 5.26 -7.61 2.11
CA TRP A 182 4.71 -8.92 1.75
C TRP A 182 5.31 -9.50 0.47
N TRP A 183 5.30 -8.74 -0.62
CA TRP A 183 5.56 -9.27 -1.96
C TRP A 183 7.05 -9.38 -2.31
N GLU A 184 7.88 -8.47 -1.81
CA GLU A 184 9.31 -8.43 -2.13
C GLU A 184 10.16 -9.06 -1.04
N PHE A 185 9.93 -8.68 0.22
CA PHE A 185 10.77 -9.11 1.34
C PHE A 185 10.19 -10.28 2.14
N GLY A 186 8.89 -10.52 1.99
CA GLY A 186 8.16 -11.60 2.60
C GLY A 186 8.69 -12.97 2.19
N ARG A 187 8.60 -13.94 3.10
CA ARG A 187 9.08 -15.30 2.86
C ARG A 187 8.31 -16.31 3.70
N ASN A 188 8.18 -17.52 3.15
CA ASN A 188 7.42 -18.62 3.76
C ASN A 188 5.92 -18.30 3.97
N GLY A 189 5.34 -17.44 3.12
CA GLY A 189 3.94 -17.03 3.21
C GLY A 189 3.64 -16.06 4.36
N LEU A 190 4.66 -15.31 4.79
CA LEU A 190 4.57 -14.26 5.80
C LEU A 190 5.20 -12.98 5.23
N ALA A 191 4.72 -11.82 5.69
CA ALA A 191 5.42 -10.56 5.49
C ALA A 191 6.80 -10.61 6.15
N TYR A 192 7.75 -9.78 5.73
CA TYR A 192 9.03 -9.70 6.44
C TYR A 192 8.83 -9.18 7.86
N SER A 193 7.88 -8.25 8.07
CA SER A 193 7.53 -7.74 9.39
C SER A 193 6.95 -8.79 10.35
N ASP A 194 6.52 -9.95 9.87
CA ASP A 194 6.00 -11.05 10.70
C ASP A 194 7.11 -12.03 11.15
N LEU A 195 8.35 -11.81 10.70
CA LEU A 195 9.47 -12.71 10.95
C LEU A 195 10.19 -12.33 12.23
N SER A 196 10.69 -13.36 12.94
CA SER A 196 11.43 -13.16 14.19
C SER A 196 12.65 -12.24 14.04
N GLU A 197 13.28 -12.22 12.87
CA GLU A 197 14.41 -11.31 12.59
C GLU A 197 14.00 -9.83 12.71
N TRP A 198 12.84 -9.46 12.17
CA TRP A 198 12.33 -8.10 12.30
C TRP A 198 11.86 -7.82 13.73
N HIS A 199 11.14 -8.76 14.35
CA HIS A 199 10.71 -8.61 15.73
C HIS A 199 11.89 -8.40 16.68
N ASP A 200 12.92 -9.25 16.56
CA ASP A 200 14.13 -9.16 17.36
C ASP A 200 14.88 -7.83 17.10
N ALA A 201 14.84 -7.30 15.87
CA ALA A 201 15.44 -6.00 15.59
C ALA A 201 14.70 -4.88 16.33
N VAL A 202 13.37 -4.82 16.20
CA VAL A 202 12.53 -3.80 16.87
C VAL A 202 12.60 -3.93 18.39
N ASP A 203 12.56 -5.13 18.94
CA ASP A 203 12.64 -5.38 20.40
C ASP A 203 14.01 -5.05 21.01
N ASN A 204 15.05 -4.91 20.18
CA ASN A 204 16.38 -4.48 20.63
C ASN A 204 16.58 -2.96 20.58
N GLU A 205 15.68 -2.22 19.93
CA GLU A 205 15.71 -0.76 19.88
C GLU A 205 15.12 -0.15 21.16
N THR A 206 15.45 1.10 21.45
CA THR A 206 14.88 1.82 22.60
C THR A 206 13.76 2.79 22.21
N CYS A 207 13.48 2.92 20.91
CA CYS A 207 12.38 3.73 20.38
C CYS A 207 11.83 3.15 19.07
N VAL A 208 10.71 3.69 18.59
CA VAL A 208 10.13 3.43 17.26
C VAL A 208 9.88 4.75 16.51
N ALA A 209 9.50 4.68 15.24
CA ALA A 209 9.31 5.85 14.39
C ALA A 209 8.29 6.87 14.94
N ALA A 210 7.11 6.40 15.34
CA ALA A 210 6.01 7.21 15.90
C ALA A 210 5.07 6.33 16.74
N GLU A 211 4.13 6.91 17.49
CA GLU A 211 3.17 6.15 18.32
C GLU A 211 2.45 5.04 17.55
N TYR A 212 2.08 5.27 16.28
CA TYR A 212 1.35 4.28 15.48
C TYR A 212 2.16 2.99 15.23
N ALA A 213 3.49 3.09 15.17
CA ALA A 213 4.41 1.96 15.02
C ALA A 213 4.30 0.94 16.17
N LYS A 214 3.77 1.33 17.34
CA LYS A 214 3.60 0.43 18.49
C LYS A 214 2.40 -0.52 18.34
N THR A 215 1.56 -0.32 17.32
CA THR A 215 0.33 -1.09 17.13
C THR A 215 0.60 -2.54 16.73
N THR A 216 1.50 -2.76 15.76
CA THR A 216 1.96 -4.08 15.31
C THR A 216 3.39 -3.96 14.76
N TYR A 217 4.09 -5.08 14.60
CA TYR A 217 5.39 -5.06 13.92
C TYR A 217 5.30 -4.65 12.45
N GLY A 218 4.16 -4.90 11.79
CA GLY A 218 3.89 -4.38 10.44
C GLY A 218 3.82 -2.85 10.43
N GLU A 219 3.12 -2.25 11.39
CA GLU A 219 3.08 -0.78 11.48
C GLU A 219 4.46 -0.20 11.79
N ALA A 220 5.26 -0.85 12.63
CA ALA A 220 6.64 -0.44 12.86
C ALA A 220 7.46 -0.44 11.57
N TYR A 221 7.25 -1.43 10.69
CA TYR A 221 7.93 -1.51 9.40
C TYR A 221 7.48 -0.39 8.46
N ALA A 222 6.17 -0.20 8.30
CA ALA A 222 5.59 0.80 7.42
C ALA A 222 5.91 2.25 7.85
N GLU A 223 5.84 2.56 9.15
CA GLU A 223 6.24 3.87 9.68
C GLU A 223 7.74 4.13 9.45
N THR A 224 8.59 3.13 9.67
CA THR A 224 10.04 3.27 9.37
C THR A 224 10.27 3.50 7.87
N ALA A 225 9.47 2.89 6.99
CA ALA A 225 9.57 3.12 5.55
C ALA A 225 9.23 4.55 5.14
N VAL A 226 8.32 5.24 5.85
CA VAL A 226 8.04 6.67 5.63
C VAL A 226 9.27 7.52 5.97
N MET A 227 9.96 7.24 7.08
CA MET A 227 11.22 7.91 7.41
C MET A 227 12.28 7.68 6.33
N VAL A 228 12.39 6.44 5.81
CA VAL A 228 13.31 6.11 4.71
C VAL A 228 12.95 6.85 3.42
N ALA A 229 11.65 6.95 3.07
CA ALA A 229 11.22 7.71 1.89
C ALA A 229 11.59 9.18 1.98
N TYR A 230 11.48 9.80 3.17
CA TYR A 230 11.98 11.15 3.38
C TYR A 230 13.50 11.23 3.18
N ASP A 231 14.25 10.36 3.86
CA ASP A 231 15.72 10.33 3.84
C ASP A 231 16.30 10.24 2.42
N VAL A 232 15.70 9.42 1.56
CA VAL A 232 16.22 9.16 0.22
C VAL A 232 15.78 10.16 -0.84
N ASN A 233 14.81 11.04 -0.55
CA ASN A 233 14.24 11.97 -1.54
C ASN A 233 14.31 13.46 -1.16
N VAL A 234 14.27 13.78 0.13
CA VAL A 234 14.18 15.17 0.60
C VAL A 234 15.53 15.62 1.12
N GLU A 235 15.92 15.12 2.29
CA GLU A 235 17.23 15.35 2.90
C GLU A 235 17.52 14.23 3.92
N PRO A 236 18.77 14.03 4.36
CA PRO A 236 19.08 12.99 5.33
C PRO A 236 18.25 13.17 6.61
N ILE A 237 17.56 12.11 7.07
CA ILE A 237 16.64 12.20 8.22
C ILE A 237 17.36 12.64 9.51
N SER A 238 18.66 12.37 9.61
CA SER A 238 19.53 12.80 10.71
C SER A 238 19.69 14.32 10.85
N GLU A 239 19.37 15.10 9.81
CA GLU A 239 19.43 16.57 9.86
C GLU A 239 18.21 17.17 10.57
N ILE A 240 17.10 16.43 10.64
CA ILE A 240 15.85 16.90 11.26
C ILE A 240 15.55 16.24 12.61
N VAL A 241 16.03 15.00 12.85
CA VAL A 241 15.76 14.27 14.09
C VAL A 241 16.90 13.29 14.45
N ASP A 242 17.10 13.06 15.74
CA ASP A 242 17.98 11.99 16.24
C ASP A 242 17.19 10.68 16.31
N TYR A 243 17.47 9.75 15.39
CA TYR A 243 16.85 8.42 15.34
C TYR A 243 17.81 7.31 15.83
N SER A 244 18.91 7.66 16.51
CA SER A 244 19.95 6.68 16.92
C SER A 244 19.42 5.57 17.83
N CYS A 245 18.31 5.80 18.52
CA CYS A 245 17.61 4.82 19.33
C CYS A 245 16.88 3.72 18.54
N MET A 246 16.72 3.88 17.22
CA MET A 246 16.14 2.90 16.28
C MET A 246 16.98 2.72 15.01
N GLU A 247 18.28 2.99 15.08
CA GLU A 247 19.17 3.01 13.90
C GLU A 247 19.23 1.64 13.19
N GLY A 248 19.15 0.53 13.93
CA GLY A 248 19.19 -0.81 13.36
C GLY A 248 17.98 -1.10 12.48
N THR A 249 16.77 -0.86 13.00
CA THR A 249 15.53 -1.02 12.23
C THR A 249 15.45 -0.07 11.04
N PHE A 250 15.84 1.19 11.20
CA PHE A 250 15.93 2.15 10.09
C PHE A 250 16.86 1.66 8.97
N ASN A 251 18.05 1.15 9.33
CA ASN A 251 19.01 0.65 8.35
C ASN A 251 18.52 -0.61 7.62
N ILE A 252 17.79 -1.51 8.31
CA ILE A 252 17.17 -2.69 7.67
C ILE A 252 16.19 -2.24 6.59
N VAL A 253 15.24 -1.34 6.93
CA VAL A 253 14.23 -0.87 5.98
C VAL A 253 14.88 -0.05 4.87
N LYS A 254 15.91 0.74 5.15
CA LYS A 254 16.65 1.49 4.12
C LYS A 254 17.41 0.58 3.16
N GLU A 255 18.02 -0.51 3.65
CA GLU A 255 18.68 -1.50 2.79
C GLU A 255 17.67 -2.22 1.88
N GLN A 256 16.50 -2.56 2.40
CA GLN A 256 15.44 -3.23 1.65
C GLN A 256 14.77 -2.27 0.65
N MET A 257 14.22 -1.16 1.13
CA MET A 257 13.31 -0.31 0.38
C MET A 257 13.92 0.99 -0.13
N GLY A 258 15.12 1.39 0.30
CA GLY A 258 15.66 2.72 0.02
C GLY A 258 15.79 3.04 -1.47
N GLU A 259 16.17 2.06 -2.30
CA GLU A 259 16.18 2.24 -3.76
C GLU A 259 14.76 2.23 -4.35
N MET A 260 13.85 1.40 -3.82
CA MET A 260 12.46 1.32 -4.29
C MET A 260 11.65 2.59 -3.96
N LEU A 261 11.98 3.23 -2.83
CA LEU A 261 11.38 4.47 -2.35
C LEU A 261 12.11 5.72 -2.85
N ARG A 262 13.18 5.60 -3.65
CA ARG A 262 13.82 6.76 -4.26
C ARG A 262 13.14 7.12 -5.57
N TYR A 263 12.76 8.39 -5.70
CA TYR A 263 12.32 8.97 -6.95
C TYR A 263 13.47 9.04 -7.96
N ASP A 264 13.24 8.51 -9.16
CA ASP A 264 14.18 8.56 -10.27
C ASP A 264 13.39 8.77 -11.58
N GLU A 265 13.55 9.95 -12.18
CA GLU A 265 12.82 10.44 -13.36
C GLU A 265 12.97 9.52 -14.59
N GLY A 266 13.98 8.64 -14.62
CA GLY A 266 14.22 7.72 -15.73
C GLY A 266 13.73 6.28 -15.50
N LYS A 267 13.21 5.96 -14.31
CA LYS A 267 12.75 4.60 -14.02
C LYS A 267 11.40 4.35 -14.65
N THR A 268 11.22 3.13 -15.12
CA THR A 268 9.94 2.62 -15.60
C THR A 268 9.51 1.43 -14.75
N CYS A 269 8.22 1.11 -14.75
CA CYS A 269 7.74 -0.09 -14.09
C CYS A 269 8.35 -1.36 -14.72
N GLY A 270 8.58 -2.37 -13.88
CA GLY A 270 9.01 -3.70 -14.31
C GLY A 270 7.81 -4.61 -14.52
N SER A 271 7.38 -5.25 -13.45
CA SER A 271 6.22 -6.15 -13.46
C SER A 271 5.21 -5.72 -12.42
N ARG A 272 3.93 -5.75 -12.78
CA ARG A 272 2.84 -5.39 -11.87
C ARG A 272 2.06 -6.60 -11.41
N ILE A 273 1.46 -6.46 -10.22
CA ILE A 273 0.46 -7.42 -9.73
C ILE A 273 -0.71 -7.43 -10.74
N ARG A 274 -1.14 -8.63 -11.12
CA ARG A 274 -2.20 -8.80 -12.13
C ARG A 274 -3.55 -8.32 -11.61
N HIS A 275 -4.24 -7.56 -12.45
CA HIS A 275 -5.64 -7.20 -12.27
C HIS A 275 -6.53 -8.44 -12.38
N ASP A 276 -7.63 -8.42 -11.63
CA ASP A 276 -8.69 -9.42 -11.68
C ASP A 276 -9.67 -9.20 -12.85
N GLU A 277 -10.67 -10.09 -12.96
CA GLU A 277 -11.68 -10.01 -13.99
C GLU A 277 -12.63 -8.82 -13.77
N ARG A 278 -13.13 -8.27 -14.88
CA ARG A 278 -14.15 -7.22 -14.84
C ARG A 278 -15.52 -7.83 -14.55
N VAL A 279 -16.22 -7.25 -13.58
CA VAL A 279 -17.61 -7.58 -13.27
C VAL A 279 -18.54 -6.44 -13.66
N CYS A 280 -19.78 -6.78 -14.01
CA CYS A 280 -20.80 -5.79 -14.34
C CYS A 280 -21.97 -5.83 -13.36
N VAL A 281 -22.25 -4.70 -12.74
CA VAL A 281 -23.32 -4.55 -11.77
C VAL A 281 -24.53 -3.91 -12.45
N ARG A 282 -25.69 -4.56 -12.35
CA ARG A 282 -26.97 -4.04 -12.87
C ARG A 282 -27.96 -3.88 -11.74
N GLY A 283 -28.59 -2.70 -11.66
CA GLY A 283 -29.53 -2.40 -10.58
C GLY A 283 -28.81 -2.17 -9.26
N ARG A 284 -29.46 -2.51 -8.14
CA ARG A 284 -28.92 -2.16 -6.81
C ARG A 284 -27.66 -2.94 -6.45
N ASP A 285 -27.63 -4.26 -6.65
CA ASP A 285 -26.51 -5.12 -6.20
C ASP A 285 -26.34 -6.41 -7.03
N MET A 286 -26.88 -6.50 -8.26
CA MET A 286 -26.84 -7.76 -9.02
C MET A 286 -25.65 -7.79 -9.98
N VAL A 287 -24.75 -8.74 -9.78
CA VAL A 287 -23.70 -9.06 -10.76
C VAL A 287 -24.33 -9.78 -11.95
N ALA A 288 -24.03 -9.28 -13.14
CA ALA A 288 -24.22 -9.96 -14.40
C ALA A 288 -22.87 -10.03 -15.13
N ALA A 289 -22.70 -11.00 -16.02
CA ALA A 289 -21.60 -10.95 -16.97
C ALA A 289 -21.66 -9.61 -17.73
N CYS A 290 -20.52 -8.96 -17.87
CA CYS A 290 -20.44 -7.79 -18.73
C CYS A 290 -20.91 -8.17 -20.13
N PRO A 291 -21.78 -7.36 -20.77
CA PRO A 291 -22.04 -7.59 -22.18
C PRO A 291 -20.68 -7.57 -22.86
N ASP A 292 -20.36 -8.61 -23.62
CA ASP A 292 -19.09 -8.69 -24.36
C ASP A 292 -18.90 -7.35 -25.05
N SER A 293 -17.95 -6.56 -24.55
CA SER A 293 -17.55 -5.33 -25.19
C SER A 293 -16.90 -5.81 -26.48
N GLY A 294 -17.68 -5.85 -27.56
CA GLY A 294 -17.21 -6.29 -28.86
C GLY A 294 -16.09 -5.37 -29.35
N ASN A 295 -14.86 -5.69 -28.92
CA ASN A 295 -13.54 -5.24 -29.37
C ASN A 295 -12.55 -5.77 -28.31
N GLY A 296 -11.76 -6.81 -28.55
CA GLY A 296 -10.80 -6.87 -29.64
C GLY A 296 -9.41 -6.50 -29.12
N ASN A 297 -8.89 -7.29 -28.18
CA ASN A 297 -7.46 -7.54 -27.95
C ASN A 297 -7.36 -8.70 -26.95
N GLY A 298 -7.69 -9.90 -27.44
CA GLY A 298 -7.16 -11.10 -26.83
C GLY A 298 -5.66 -11.07 -27.04
N VAL A 299 -4.91 -11.03 -25.95
CA VAL A 299 -3.52 -11.47 -25.91
C VAL A 299 -3.56 -12.93 -26.34
N GLY A 300 -3.30 -13.15 -27.63
CA GLY A 300 -3.30 -14.46 -28.23
C GLY A 300 -2.12 -15.25 -27.69
N GLU A 301 -2.41 -16.45 -27.17
CA GLU A 301 -1.42 -17.50 -27.04
C GLU A 301 -0.82 -17.77 -28.41
N ASP A 302 0.50 -17.63 -28.51
CA ASP A 302 1.30 -17.95 -29.69
C ASP A 302 1.14 -19.44 -30.04
N HIS A 303 0.43 -19.72 -31.12
CA HIS A 303 0.60 -20.94 -31.90
C HIS A 303 0.99 -20.60 -33.33
N ASP A 304 2.29 -20.82 -33.56
CA ASP A 304 3.05 -20.84 -34.81
C ASP A 304 2.31 -21.50 -35.99
N SER A 305 2.16 -20.77 -37.10
CA SER A 305 2.17 -21.32 -38.48
C SER A 305 2.13 -20.23 -39.56
N SER A 306 2.96 -20.45 -40.58
CA SER A 306 3.40 -19.53 -41.62
C SER A 306 2.40 -19.12 -42.71
N SER A 307 2.79 -18.03 -43.41
CA SER A 307 2.70 -17.75 -44.86
C SER A 307 1.60 -16.81 -45.35
N GLY A 308 2.00 -15.76 -46.08
CA GLY A 308 1.10 -14.94 -46.91
C GLY A 308 1.57 -13.50 -47.12
N SER A 309 1.99 -13.20 -48.34
CA SER A 309 2.63 -11.99 -48.88
C SER A 309 1.68 -10.81 -49.24
N GLU A 310 2.26 -9.59 -49.28
CA GLU A 310 1.89 -8.37 -50.05
C GLU A 310 0.57 -7.65 -49.65
N SER A 311 0.42 -6.32 -49.61
CA SER A 311 1.01 -5.20 -50.37
C SER A 311 0.79 -3.82 -49.69
N VAL A 312 1.58 -2.85 -50.15
CA VAL A 312 1.75 -1.43 -49.77
C VAL A 312 0.54 -0.49 -49.97
N SER A 313 0.41 0.52 -49.08
CA SER A 313 0.01 1.94 -49.26
C SER A 313 -0.84 2.41 -48.07
N GLY A 314 -0.76 3.59 -47.45
CA GLY A 314 -0.01 4.83 -47.63
C GLY A 314 -0.77 5.93 -46.87
N SER A 315 -0.04 6.89 -46.29
CA SER A 315 -0.48 8.22 -45.79
C SER A 315 -0.94 8.36 -44.32
N ALA A 316 -0.16 9.17 -43.59
CA ALA A 316 -0.51 9.92 -42.37
C ALA A 316 -0.75 11.41 -42.75
N PRO A 317 -0.94 12.38 -41.82
CA PRO A 317 -1.44 12.33 -40.44
C PRO A 317 -2.63 13.30 -40.20
N GLY A 318 -3.36 13.11 -39.11
CA GLY A 318 -4.32 14.09 -38.58
C GLY A 318 -3.97 14.44 -37.14
N GLN A 319 -3.18 15.50 -36.95
CA GLN A 319 -2.91 16.12 -35.65
C GLN A 319 -4.16 16.84 -35.15
N GLY A 320 -4.53 16.59 -33.90
CA GLY A 320 -5.57 17.31 -33.18
C GLY A 320 -5.21 17.38 -31.70
N THR A 321 -4.20 18.17 -31.37
CA THR A 321 -3.84 18.51 -29.99
C THR A 321 -4.78 19.61 -29.50
N VAL A 322 -5.52 19.34 -28.42
CA VAL A 322 -6.19 20.36 -27.61
C VAL A 322 -5.49 20.35 -26.26
N THR A 323 -4.53 21.25 -26.11
CA THR A 323 -3.92 21.61 -24.82
C THR A 323 -4.73 22.76 -24.21
N GLU A 324 -5.51 22.49 -23.17
CA GLU A 324 -5.97 23.53 -22.23
C GLU A 324 -5.12 23.44 -20.95
N SER A 325 -4.11 24.29 -20.88
CA SER A 325 -3.39 24.59 -19.64
C SER A 325 -4.15 25.68 -18.90
N VAL A 326 -4.86 25.33 -17.82
CA VAL A 326 -5.44 26.31 -16.89
C VAL A 326 -4.49 26.42 -15.70
N MET A 327 -3.71 27.50 -15.66
CA MET A 327 -3.03 27.96 -14.46
C MET A 327 -4.06 28.55 -13.50
N VAL A 328 -4.21 27.95 -12.31
CA VAL A 328 -4.89 28.59 -11.18
C VAL A 328 -3.84 28.87 -10.11
N THR A 329 -3.49 30.15 -9.97
CA THR A 329 -2.71 30.67 -8.86
C THR A 329 -3.68 30.86 -7.69
N ALA A 330 -3.55 30.06 -6.63
CA ALA A 330 -4.24 30.28 -5.36
C ALA A 330 -3.24 30.85 -4.35
N THR A 331 -3.39 32.13 -4.05
CA THR A 331 -2.75 32.80 -2.92
C THR A 331 -3.63 32.58 -1.69
N SER A 332 -3.16 31.80 -0.72
CA SER A 332 -3.80 31.69 0.60
C SER A 332 -3.10 32.60 1.59
N THR A 333 -3.85 33.56 2.12
CA THR A 333 -3.46 34.44 3.20
C THR A 333 -3.86 33.77 4.51
N SER A 334 -2.90 33.45 5.38
CA SER A 334 -3.19 32.97 6.74
C SER A 334 -3.51 34.16 7.65
N THR A 335 -4.58 34.03 8.42
CA THR A 335 -4.92 34.94 9.53
C THR A 335 -4.84 34.12 10.80
N ALA A 336 -3.75 34.30 11.55
CA ALA A 336 -3.58 33.77 12.89
C ALA A 336 -4.51 34.52 13.86
N THR A 337 -5.24 33.77 14.68
CA THR A 337 -5.91 34.32 15.87
C THR A 337 -5.31 33.63 17.08
N GLU A 338 -4.46 34.37 17.79
CA GLU A 338 -3.93 33.99 19.10
C GLU A 338 -5.06 33.98 20.13
N THR A 339 -5.05 33.00 21.03
CA THR A 339 -5.76 33.12 22.31
C THR A 339 -4.85 32.59 23.41
N GLU A 340 -4.29 33.52 24.17
CA GLU A 340 -3.59 33.27 25.43
C GLU A 340 -4.56 32.72 26.49
N THR A 341 -4.14 31.75 27.31
CA THR A 341 -4.57 31.70 28.71
C THR A 341 -3.56 30.98 29.63
N ALA A 342 -2.80 31.82 30.35
CA ALA A 342 -2.46 31.77 31.77
C ALA A 342 -2.24 30.42 32.51
N THR A 343 -0.96 30.19 32.83
CA THR A 343 -0.36 29.91 34.16
C THR A 343 -1.11 29.06 35.20
N GLY A 344 -0.46 27.95 35.60
CA GLY A 344 -0.72 27.23 36.85
C GLY A 344 0.53 26.51 37.37
N SER A 345 1.23 27.15 38.32
CA SER A 345 2.41 26.65 39.03
C SER A 345 2.08 25.49 39.98
N GLY A 346 2.90 24.42 39.98
CA GLY A 346 2.85 23.35 40.97
C GLY A 346 4.18 22.60 41.04
N ALA A 347 5.07 23.05 41.91
CA ALA A 347 6.33 22.40 42.24
C ALA A 347 6.11 21.12 43.06
N VAL A 348 6.81 20.02 42.72
CA VAL A 348 7.07 18.92 43.65
C VAL A 348 8.51 18.43 43.51
N GLU A 349 9.20 18.57 44.64
CA GLU A 349 10.43 17.95 45.13
C GLU A 349 11.09 16.79 44.37
N SER A 350 12.39 17.00 44.14
CA SER A 350 13.45 16.04 43.85
C SER A 350 14.05 15.39 45.11
N ILE A 351 14.28 14.06 45.14
CA ILE A 351 15.35 13.39 45.90
C ILE A 351 15.76 12.05 45.19
N PRO A 352 16.91 11.39 45.47
CA PRO A 352 18.09 11.43 44.63
C PRO A 352 18.57 10.06 44.09
N VAL A 353 19.52 10.19 43.15
CA VAL A 353 20.52 9.25 42.63
C VAL A 353 20.87 8.04 43.52
N GLY A 354 20.76 6.85 42.92
CA GLY A 354 21.39 5.61 43.38
C GLY A 354 22.34 5.09 42.30
N ASP A 355 23.64 5.29 42.52
CA ASP A 355 24.77 4.76 41.78
C ASP A 355 24.85 3.22 41.96
N SER A 356 24.95 2.47 40.87
CA SER A 356 25.51 1.11 40.93
C SER A 356 26.40 0.80 39.74
N SER A 357 27.69 0.95 40.03
CA SER A 357 28.83 0.49 39.29
C SER A 357 28.85 -1.03 39.03
N ALA A 358 29.32 -1.38 37.82
CA ALA A 358 30.37 -2.36 37.52
C ALA A 358 30.04 -3.88 37.31
N ARG A 359 30.33 -4.28 36.04
CA ARG A 359 31.09 -5.47 35.52
C ARG A 359 30.33 -6.78 35.23
N PRO A 360 30.91 -7.71 34.44
CA PRO A 360 31.91 -7.62 33.36
C PRO A 360 31.49 -8.36 32.06
N GLY A 361 32.28 -8.15 31.00
CA GLY A 361 32.05 -8.67 29.65
C GLY A 361 32.00 -10.19 29.48
N VAL A 362 31.27 -10.59 28.44
CA VAL A 362 31.22 -11.96 27.92
C VAL A 362 31.82 -11.98 26.51
N SER A 363 32.78 -12.87 26.37
CA SER A 363 33.53 -13.20 25.17
C SER A 363 32.64 -13.85 24.10
N LEU A 364 32.60 -13.27 22.90
CA LEU A 364 32.03 -13.90 21.70
C LEU A 364 32.85 -15.13 21.28
N GLY A 365 32.34 -16.31 21.62
CA GLY A 365 32.83 -17.60 21.12
C GLY A 365 32.25 -17.92 19.75
N LYS A 366 33.12 -18.19 18.78
CA LYS A 366 32.81 -18.71 17.44
C LYS A 366 32.00 -20.02 17.52
N ILE A 367 30.91 -20.11 16.75
CA ILE A 367 30.19 -21.36 16.49
C ILE A 367 30.14 -21.58 14.96
N PRO A 368 30.42 -22.81 14.46
CA PRO A 368 30.68 -23.07 13.06
C PRO A 368 29.40 -23.23 12.21
N PHE A 369 29.56 -22.88 10.93
CA PHE A 369 28.71 -23.19 9.79
C PHE A 369 28.23 -24.66 9.81
N PHE A 370 26.91 -24.87 9.78
CA PHE A 370 26.30 -26.12 9.35
C PHE A 370 25.61 -25.94 8.00
N VAL A 371 26.15 -26.61 6.99
CA VAL A 371 25.54 -26.76 5.66
C VAL A 371 24.54 -27.91 5.75
N PHE A 372 23.25 -27.63 5.56
CA PHE A 372 22.26 -28.67 5.25
C PHE A 372 21.85 -28.60 3.78
N ARG A 373 22.34 -29.56 3.00
CA ARG A 373 21.76 -29.96 1.71
C ARG A 373 20.43 -30.66 1.99
N SER A 374 19.32 -30.11 1.53
CA SER A 374 18.05 -30.83 1.48
C SER A 374 17.85 -31.43 0.08
N VAL A 375 17.68 -32.74 0.04
CA VAL A 375 17.38 -33.52 -1.16
C VAL A 375 15.85 -33.64 -1.26
N ALA A 376 15.25 -32.97 -2.25
CA ALA A 376 13.84 -33.14 -2.57
C ALA A 376 13.60 -34.55 -3.14
N ARG A 377 12.71 -35.32 -2.50
CA ARG A 377 12.20 -36.59 -3.03
C ARG A 377 10.77 -36.36 -3.53
N VAL A 378 10.63 -36.39 -4.85
CA VAL A 378 9.36 -36.38 -5.58
C VAL A 378 8.68 -37.73 -5.37
N THR A 379 7.41 -37.73 -4.94
CA THR A 379 6.52 -38.88 -5.12
C THR A 379 5.25 -38.45 -5.85
N ASN A 380 5.17 -38.88 -7.11
CA ASN A 380 3.98 -38.89 -7.95
C ASN A 380 2.88 -39.76 -7.31
N PHE A 381 1.64 -39.27 -7.33
CA PHE A 381 0.45 -40.11 -7.16
C PHE A 381 -0.35 -40.07 -8.46
N LEU A 382 -0.16 -41.11 -9.30
CA LEU A 382 -1.03 -41.43 -10.43
C LEU A 382 -2.20 -42.29 -9.94
N GLY A 383 -3.38 -42.02 -10.51
CA GLY A 383 -4.66 -42.54 -10.08
C GLY A 383 -4.92 -44.04 -10.31
N GLY A 384 -6.10 -44.45 -9.86
CA GLY A 384 -6.69 -45.76 -10.12
C GLY A 384 -8.21 -45.70 -10.04
N ARG A 385 -8.87 -45.70 -11.21
CA ARG A 385 -10.28 -46.10 -11.37
C ARG A 385 -10.38 -47.63 -11.44
N ARG A 386 -11.44 -48.18 -10.83
CA ARG A 386 -12.28 -49.36 -11.16
C ARG A 386 -12.88 -49.86 -9.83
N ALA A 387 -14.14 -50.26 -9.71
CA ALA A 387 -15.16 -50.70 -10.65
C ALA A 387 -16.53 -50.13 -10.30
#